data_AF-A0A7C3ZDW2-F1
#
_entry.id   AF-A0A7C3ZDW2-F1
#
_cell.length_a   1.000
_cell.length_b   1.000
_cell.length_c   1.000
_cell.angle_alpha   90.00
_cell.angle_beta   90.00
_cell.angle_gamma   90.00
#
_symmetry.space_group_name_H-M   'P 1'
#
loop_
_entity.id
_entity.type
_entity.pdbx_description
1 polymer ?
#
loop_
_entity_poly.entity_id
_entity_poly.type
_entity_poly.pdbx_seq_one_letter_code
_entity_poly.pdbx_strand_id
1 'polypeptide(L)'
;MNKALCLAVLIIIAGIAIANVPLVALDAPAQVQAGIKFGVSVQVNHLNPNEEHYIDWIRVYAGNEVVAEKTYSSPQANAVFAEAFEVTLTKDANLTAEAHCTVHGVGRSETRFVAVQEVNETECHLSLCDCKCYPAGHTPEELEGRLCGINCLGIYGISGCKVVDGICTEVYEQNCVNDADCVPARCCHPTSCVPKQQAPNCSNVACTMECMEGTLDCGSGSCACVNGRCGVVWNAPATGTPTPVATPTPNRTQGGAGTFTPTPVPTPTITRPAGSDNTITYAIIVLLVIALGVAAYFYVIKKEKPPESYRSENIPE
;
A
#
# COMPACT_ATOMS: atom_id res chain seq x y z
N MET A 1 -6.96 56.07 -28.66
CA MET A 1 -6.12 54.90 -29.03
C MET A 1 -6.99 53.90 -29.75
N ASN A 2 -6.64 53.59 -31.01
CA ASN A 2 -7.50 52.86 -31.95
C ASN A 2 -7.66 51.38 -31.56
N LYS A 3 -8.91 50.98 -31.30
CA LYS A 3 -9.34 49.60 -30.98
C LYS A 3 -8.96 48.56 -32.04
N ALA A 4 -8.60 48.99 -33.25
CA ALA A 4 -8.13 48.13 -34.33
C ALA A 4 -6.68 47.60 -34.13
N LEU A 5 -5.84 48.27 -33.34
CA LEU A 5 -4.44 47.87 -33.15
C LEU A 5 -4.28 46.78 -32.07
N CYS A 6 -5.17 46.70 -31.08
CA CYS A 6 -5.16 45.62 -30.08
C CYS A 6 -5.68 44.28 -30.63
N LEU A 7 -6.56 44.30 -31.65
CA LEU A 7 -7.11 43.07 -32.23
C LEU A 7 -6.13 42.38 -33.18
N ALA A 8 -5.24 43.14 -33.82
CA ALA A 8 -4.21 42.60 -34.71
C ALA A 8 -3.05 41.92 -33.97
N VAL A 9 -2.76 42.32 -32.73
CA VAL A 9 -1.68 41.72 -31.92
C VAL A 9 -2.13 40.40 -31.25
N LEU A 10 -3.44 40.21 -31.03
CA LEU A 10 -3.99 38.97 -30.49
C LEU A 10 -4.13 37.84 -31.51
N ILE A 11 -4.16 38.15 -32.82
CA ILE A 11 -4.27 37.15 -33.90
C ILE A 11 -2.90 36.57 -34.30
N ILE A 12 -1.80 37.29 -34.06
CA ILE A 12 -0.43 36.78 -34.34
C ILE A 12 -0.02 35.67 -33.35
N ILE A 13 -0.70 35.53 -32.20
CA ILE A 13 -0.40 34.48 -31.20
C ILE A 13 -1.06 33.12 -31.58
N ALA A 14 -2.03 33.09 -32.49
CA ALA A 14 -2.75 31.86 -32.88
C ALA A 14 -2.18 31.14 -34.12
N GLY A 15 -1.09 31.63 -34.70
CA GLY A 15 -0.60 31.21 -36.01
C GLY A 15 0.83 30.66 -36.06
N ILE A 16 1.47 30.41 -34.91
CA ILE A 16 2.66 29.56 -34.93
C ILE A 16 2.13 28.14 -35.05
N ALA A 17 2.30 27.53 -36.22
CA ALA A 17 2.29 26.08 -36.36
C ALA A 17 3.34 25.54 -35.38
N ILE A 18 2.91 25.32 -34.14
CA ILE A 18 3.71 24.65 -33.12
C ILE A 18 3.93 23.28 -33.72
N ALA A 19 5.16 23.01 -34.18
CA ALA A 19 5.57 21.67 -34.59
C ALA A 19 5.03 20.68 -33.55
N ASN A 20 4.47 19.54 -33.97
CA ASN A 20 3.75 18.59 -33.11
C ASN A 20 4.67 17.92 -32.07
N VAL A 21 5.30 18.69 -31.19
CA VAL A 21 5.98 18.19 -29.99
C VAL A 21 4.91 17.65 -29.06
N PRO A 22 5.14 16.51 -28.40
CA PRO A 22 4.16 15.96 -27.47
C PRO A 22 3.90 16.92 -26.32
N LEU A 23 2.63 17.01 -25.94
CA LEU A 23 2.20 17.65 -24.70
C LEU A 23 1.98 16.55 -23.66
N VAL A 24 2.64 16.69 -22.51
CA VAL A 24 2.55 15.74 -21.40
C VAL A 24 1.76 16.36 -20.25
N ALA A 25 0.91 15.56 -19.61
CA ALA A 25 0.35 15.85 -18.30
C ALA A 25 0.62 14.66 -17.37
N LEU A 26 1.04 14.96 -16.14
CA LEU A 26 1.37 13.98 -15.12
C LEU A 26 0.36 14.03 -13.97
N ASP A 27 -0.25 12.89 -13.70
CA ASP A 27 -1.09 12.64 -12.53
C ASP A 27 -0.35 11.70 -11.56
N ALA A 28 -0.12 12.20 -10.34
CA ALA A 28 0.62 11.52 -9.29
C ALA A 28 0.03 11.90 -7.92
N PRO A 29 0.05 10.98 -6.94
CA PRO A 29 -0.39 11.29 -5.58
C PRO A 29 0.49 12.37 -4.96
N ALA A 30 -0.10 13.24 -4.14
CA ALA A 30 0.65 14.31 -3.46
C ALA A 30 1.62 13.79 -2.39
N GLN A 31 1.32 12.62 -1.80
CA GLN A 31 2.13 11.98 -0.78
C GLN A 31 2.14 10.46 -0.95
N VAL A 32 3.27 9.81 -0.64
CA VAL A 32 3.47 8.35 -0.71
C VAL A 32 4.33 7.87 0.46
N GLN A 33 4.37 6.56 0.73
CA GLN A 33 5.28 5.99 1.73
C GLN A 33 6.65 5.69 1.11
N ALA A 34 7.73 5.88 1.88
CA ALA A 34 9.08 5.60 1.42
C ALA A 34 9.25 4.11 1.05
N GLY A 35 9.83 3.82 -0.11
CA GLY A 35 10.12 2.46 -0.56
C GLY A 35 8.93 1.68 -1.10
N ILE A 36 7.71 2.21 -1.00
CA ILE A 36 6.50 1.55 -1.51
C ILE A 36 6.25 1.95 -2.96
N LYS A 37 5.84 0.97 -3.78
CA LYS A 37 5.39 1.21 -5.15
C LYS A 37 4.03 1.91 -5.17
N PHE A 38 3.89 2.92 -6.02
CA PHE A 38 2.62 3.60 -6.27
C PHE A 38 2.42 3.85 -7.76
N GLY A 39 1.16 3.99 -8.17
CA GLY A 39 0.80 4.26 -9.55
C GLY A 39 0.91 5.75 -9.91
N VAL A 40 1.46 6.04 -11.08
CA VAL A 40 1.36 7.36 -11.75
C VAL A 40 0.78 7.19 -13.14
N SER A 41 0.10 8.21 -13.64
CA SER A 41 -0.51 8.23 -14.98
C SER A 41 0.05 9.40 -15.79
N VAL A 42 0.59 9.08 -16.97
CA VAL A 42 1.14 10.06 -17.91
C VAL A 42 0.20 10.16 -19.11
N GLN A 43 -0.47 11.30 -19.27
CA GLN A 43 -1.27 11.59 -20.44
C GLN A 43 -0.40 12.28 -21.49
N VAL A 44 -0.42 11.75 -22.71
CA VAL A 44 0.31 12.29 -23.85
C VAL A 44 -0.68 12.69 -24.93
N ASN A 45 -0.55 13.92 -25.42
CA ASN A 45 -1.24 14.42 -26.60
C ASN A 45 -0.22 14.66 -27.72
N HIS A 46 -0.37 13.90 -28.80
CA HIS A 46 0.47 13.92 -29.99
C HIS A 46 -0.39 13.73 -31.26
N LEU A 47 -0.51 14.79 -32.06
CA LEU A 47 -1.40 14.81 -33.22
C LEU A 47 -0.78 14.14 -34.45
N ASN A 48 -1.63 13.41 -35.18
CA ASN A 48 -1.34 12.75 -36.46
C ASN A 48 -0.22 11.68 -36.42
N PRO A 49 -0.24 10.74 -35.46
CA PRO A 49 0.76 9.68 -35.41
C PRO A 49 0.71 8.79 -36.66
N ASN A 50 1.86 8.44 -37.21
CA ASN A 50 2.05 7.52 -38.34
C ASN A 50 3.38 6.76 -38.20
N GLU A 51 3.67 5.82 -39.11
CA GLU A 51 4.82 4.89 -39.01
C GLU A 51 6.19 5.57 -38.84
N GLU A 52 6.37 6.79 -39.35
CA GLU A 52 7.62 7.55 -39.23
C GLU A 52 7.54 8.65 -38.15
N HIS A 53 6.34 8.96 -37.66
CA HIS A 53 6.04 10.08 -36.78
C HIS A 53 5.17 9.64 -35.61
N TYR A 54 5.78 9.22 -34.51
CA TYR A 54 5.05 8.74 -33.33
C TYR A 54 5.85 8.96 -32.04
N ILE A 55 5.25 8.63 -30.90
CA ILE A 55 5.95 8.65 -29.61
C ILE A 55 6.71 7.35 -29.44
N ASP A 56 8.04 7.41 -29.45
CA ASP A 56 8.89 6.23 -29.31
C ASP A 56 9.24 5.93 -27.84
N TRP A 57 9.20 6.93 -26.94
CA TRP A 57 9.31 6.69 -25.51
C TRP A 57 8.61 7.72 -24.62
N ILE A 58 8.28 7.26 -23.42
CA ILE A 58 7.84 8.06 -22.27
C ILE A 58 8.75 7.72 -21.09
N ARG A 59 9.25 8.74 -20.40
CA ARG A 59 10.06 8.61 -19.19
C ARG A 59 9.46 9.38 -18.03
N VAL A 60 9.55 8.80 -16.84
CA VAL A 60 9.27 9.46 -15.57
C VAL A 60 10.57 9.56 -14.79
N TYR A 61 10.91 10.76 -14.33
CA TYR A 61 12.11 11.05 -13.58
C TYR A 61 11.77 11.42 -12.14
N ALA A 62 12.63 11.07 -11.19
CA ALA A 62 12.65 11.65 -9.85
C ALA A 62 13.92 12.52 -9.72
N GLY A 63 13.76 13.84 -9.89
CA GLY A 63 14.91 14.72 -10.12
C GLY A 63 15.59 14.39 -11.45
N ASN A 64 16.80 13.84 -11.42
CA ASN A 64 17.58 13.51 -12.62
C ASN A 64 17.63 11.99 -12.93
N GLU A 65 17.00 11.16 -12.09
CA GLU A 65 17.03 9.70 -12.22
C GLU A 65 15.78 9.22 -12.94
N VAL A 66 15.92 8.37 -13.95
CA VAL A 66 14.79 7.71 -14.62
C VAL A 66 14.24 6.63 -13.68
N VAL A 67 13.04 6.82 -13.17
CA VAL A 67 12.37 5.88 -12.26
C VAL A 67 11.38 4.96 -12.97
N ALA A 68 10.93 5.35 -14.18
CA ALA A 68 10.14 4.48 -15.05
C ALA A 68 10.31 4.90 -16.53
N GLU A 69 10.24 3.93 -17.44
CA GLU A 69 10.31 4.15 -18.88
C GLU A 69 9.37 3.20 -19.62
N LYS A 70 8.76 3.69 -20.70
CA LYS A 70 8.03 2.89 -21.69
C LYS A 70 8.51 3.25 -23.07
N THR A 71 8.93 2.26 -23.85
CA THR A 71 9.29 2.43 -25.27
C THR A 71 8.22 1.84 -26.17
N TYR A 72 8.03 2.44 -27.35
CA TYR A 72 7.13 1.99 -28.39
C TYR A 72 7.89 1.80 -29.69
N SER A 73 7.57 0.75 -30.42
CA SER A 73 8.13 0.45 -31.75
C SER A 73 7.14 0.72 -32.89
N SER A 74 5.97 1.25 -32.56
CA SER A 74 4.88 1.51 -33.51
C SER A 74 4.01 2.67 -33.04
N PRO A 75 3.27 3.31 -33.95
CA PRO A 75 2.42 4.44 -33.62
C PRO A 75 1.29 4.08 -32.65
N GLN A 76 0.96 5.00 -31.76
CA GLN A 76 -0.20 4.86 -30.90
C GLN A 76 -1.48 5.05 -31.71
N ALA A 77 -2.49 4.23 -31.43
CA ALA A 77 -3.76 4.25 -32.17
C ALA A 77 -4.53 5.58 -32.04
N ASN A 78 -4.29 6.32 -30.96
CA ASN A 78 -4.98 7.57 -30.64
C ASN A 78 -3.99 8.72 -30.49
N ALA A 79 -4.40 9.91 -30.92
CA ALA A 79 -3.62 11.14 -30.73
C ALA A 79 -3.53 11.56 -29.25
N VAL A 80 -4.45 11.11 -28.41
CA VAL A 80 -4.39 11.30 -26.95
C VAL A 80 -4.47 9.93 -26.30
N PHE A 81 -3.50 9.62 -25.46
CA PHE A 81 -3.45 8.36 -24.72
C PHE A 81 -2.84 8.56 -23.34
N ALA A 82 -3.05 7.58 -22.45
CA ALA A 82 -2.49 7.57 -21.10
C ALA A 82 -1.72 6.27 -20.89
N GLU A 83 -0.52 6.38 -20.30
CA GLU A 83 0.29 5.23 -19.87
C GLU A 83 0.41 5.25 -18.33
N ALA A 84 0.22 4.10 -17.71
CA ALA A 84 0.37 3.92 -16.27
C ALA A 84 1.76 3.35 -15.94
N PHE A 85 2.39 3.88 -14.90
CA PHE A 85 3.67 3.41 -14.39
C PHE A 85 3.59 3.09 -12.90
N GLU A 86 4.37 2.10 -12.45
CA GLU A 86 4.65 1.90 -11.03
C GLU A 86 5.98 2.56 -10.69
N VAL A 87 5.98 3.46 -9.71
CA VAL A 87 7.16 4.20 -9.26
C VAL A 87 7.40 3.94 -7.77
N THR A 88 8.65 3.96 -7.34
CA THR A 88 9.04 3.91 -5.93
C THR A 88 9.90 5.12 -5.61
N LEU A 89 9.64 5.77 -4.48
CA LEU A 89 10.44 6.91 -3.98
C LEU A 89 10.89 6.62 -2.56
N THR A 90 12.13 7.02 -2.22
CA THR A 90 12.69 6.91 -0.85
C THR A 90 12.82 8.25 -0.16
N LYS A 91 12.58 9.35 -0.88
CA LYS A 91 12.65 10.73 -0.40
C LYS A 91 11.75 11.62 -1.26
N ASP A 92 11.36 12.77 -0.71
CA ASP A 92 10.66 13.82 -1.44
C ASP A 92 11.28 14.06 -2.82
N ALA A 93 10.44 14.12 -3.86
CA ALA A 93 10.92 14.29 -5.21
C ALA A 93 9.95 15.13 -6.05
N ASN A 94 10.53 15.90 -6.97
CA ASN A 94 9.81 16.40 -8.14
C ASN A 94 9.79 15.29 -9.18
N LEU A 95 8.62 14.70 -9.41
CA LEU A 95 8.41 13.80 -10.52
C LEU A 95 8.22 14.60 -11.80
N THR A 96 9.05 14.33 -12.80
CA THR A 96 8.96 14.95 -14.12
C THR A 96 8.63 13.89 -15.15
N ALA A 97 7.62 14.12 -15.98
CA ALA A 97 7.30 13.23 -17.10
C ALA A 97 7.65 13.89 -18.43
N GLU A 98 8.28 13.11 -19.30
CA GLU A 98 8.66 13.51 -20.66
C GLU A 98 8.19 12.46 -21.66
N ALA A 99 7.90 12.93 -22.87
CA ALA A 99 7.65 12.08 -24.02
C ALA A 99 8.51 12.57 -25.19
N HIS A 100 8.99 11.64 -25.98
CA HIS A 100 9.76 11.91 -27.18
C HIS A 100 9.02 11.43 -28.41
N CYS A 101 9.11 12.24 -29.45
CA CYS A 101 8.59 11.95 -30.76
C CYS A 101 9.75 11.70 -31.72
N THR A 102 9.65 10.67 -32.57
CA THR A 102 10.67 10.27 -33.54
C THR A 102 11.16 11.40 -34.45
N VAL A 103 10.29 12.38 -34.75
CA VAL A 103 10.59 13.50 -35.66
C VAL A 103 10.85 14.81 -34.90
N HIS A 104 10.16 15.04 -33.78
CA HIS A 104 10.18 16.34 -33.09
C HIS A 104 11.01 16.35 -31.80
N GLY A 105 11.56 15.20 -31.40
CA GLY A 105 12.33 15.09 -30.17
C GLY A 105 11.46 15.15 -28.92
N VAL A 106 12.05 15.61 -27.81
CA VAL A 106 11.39 15.72 -26.51
C VAL A 106 10.40 16.89 -26.49
N GLY A 107 9.18 16.63 -26.06
CA GLY A 107 8.14 17.64 -25.89
C GLY A 107 8.24 18.44 -24.60
N ARG A 108 7.13 19.09 -24.23
CA ARG A 108 7.07 19.81 -22.94
C ARG A 108 6.93 18.79 -21.81
N SER A 109 7.79 18.93 -20.81
CA SER A 109 7.74 18.15 -19.57
C SER A 109 6.71 18.73 -18.60
N GLU A 110 6.03 17.87 -17.84
CA GLU A 110 5.20 18.28 -16.69
C GLU A 110 5.86 17.80 -15.40
N THR A 111 5.83 18.63 -14.35
CA THR A 111 6.41 18.30 -13.05
C THR A 111 5.37 18.34 -11.92
N ARG A 112 5.45 17.37 -11.01
CA ARG A 112 4.63 17.26 -9.79
C ARG A 112 5.52 16.94 -8.60
N PHE A 113 5.38 17.71 -7.53
CA PHE A 113 6.03 17.38 -6.26
C PHE A 113 5.25 16.27 -5.56
N VAL A 114 5.97 15.25 -5.08
CA VAL A 114 5.44 14.14 -4.30
C VAL A 114 6.23 14.09 -2.99
N ALA A 115 5.54 14.28 -1.87
CA ALA A 115 6.15 14.11 -0.56
C ALA A 115 6.24 12.62 -0.22
N VAL A 116 7.32 12.22 0.42
CA VAL A 116 7.54 10.88 0.91
C VAL A 116 7.44 10.90 2.42
N GLN A 117 6.44 10.18 2.94
CA GLN A 117 6.35 9.87 4.35
C GLN A 117 7.40 8.81 4.65
N GLU A 118 8.39 9.19 5.47
CA GLU A 118 9.31 8.23 6.03
C GLU A 118 8.50 7.15 6.74
N VAL A 119 8.80 5.89 6.43
CA VAL A 119 8.28 4.78 7.21
C VAL A 119 8.87 4.98 8.59
N ASN A 120 8.01 5.21 9.59
CA ASN A 120 8.47 5.28 10.95
C ASN A 120 8.89 3.86 11.37
N GLU A 121 10.12 3.47 11.05
CA GLU A 121 10.71 2.17 11.38
C GLU A 121 10.74 1.92 12.90
N THR A 122 10.44 2.94 13.71
CA THR A 122 10.34 2.80 15.17
C THR A 122 8.99 2.25 15.63
N GLU A 123 8.00 2.13 14.75
CA GLU A 123 6.67 1.64 15.09
C GLU A 123 6.34 0.35 14.32
N CYS A 124 5.90 -0.67 15.07
CA CYS A 124 5.51 -1.96 14.51
C CYS A 124 4.04 -2.23 14.77
N HIS A 125 3.34 -2.73 13.75
CA HIS A 125 1.94 -3.15 13.83
C HIS A 125 1.85 -4.68 13.72
N LEU A 126 0.91 -5.26 14.47
CA LEU A 126 0.56 -6.68 14.38
C LEU A 126 -0.49 -6.86 13.29
N SER A 127 -0.19 -7.64 12.25
CA SER A 127 -1.21 -8.01 11.26
C SER A 127 -2.18 -9.02 11.86
N LEU A 128 -3.47 -8.77 11.68
CA LEU A 128 -4.56 -9.68 12.00
C LEU A 128 -4.87 -10.63 10.83
N CYS A 129 -4.14 -10.57 9.72
CA CYS A 129 -4.24 -11.52 8.61
C CYS A 129 -3.34 -12.76 8.78
N ASP A 130 -2.20 -12.62 9.48
CA ASP A 130 -1.23 -13.70 9.65
C ASP A 130 -0.54 -13.73 11.02
N CYS A 131 -0.89 -12.79 11.91
CA CYS A 131 -0.31 -12.65 13.24
C CYS A 131 1.21 -12.45 13.25
N LYS A 132 1.76 -11.76 12.25
CA LYS A 132 3.15 -11.33 12.20
C LYS A 132 3.28 -9.83 12.42
N CYS A 133 4.48 -9.42 12.84
CA CYS A 133 4.82 -8.03 13.04
C CYS A 133 5.42 -7.40 11.78
N TYR A 134 4.92 -6.23 11.42
CA TYR A 134 5.36 -5.44 10.28
C TYR A 134 5.70 -4.02 10.74
N PRO A 135 6.58 -3.29 10.03
CA PRO A 135 6.65 -1.85 10.17
C PRO A 135 5.28 -1.21 9.96
N ALA A 136 4.99 -0.12 10.63
CA ALA A 136 3.74 0.62 10.41
C ALA A 136 3.54 0.93 8.92
N GLY A 137 2.31 0.78 8.42
CA GLY A 137 1.97 0.95 7.00
C GLY A 137 2.24 -0.27 6.10
N HIS A 138 2.89 -1.32 6.62
CA HIS A 138 3.31 -2.49 5.83
C HIS A 138 2.51 -3.76 6.14
N THR A 139 1.49 -3.67 6.98
CA THR A 139 0.60 -4.82 7.20
C THR A 139 -0.21 -5.10 5.92
N PRO A 140 -0.57 -6.37 5.65
CA PRO A 140 -1.47 -6.70 4.54
C PRO A 140 -2.78 -5.91 4.58
N GLU A 141 -3.29 -5.56 5.76
CA GLU A 141 -4.48 -4.73 5.95
C GLU A 141 -4.30 -3.32 5.39
N GLU A 142 -3.16 -2.69 5.69
CA GLU A 142 -2.83 -1.34 5.23
C GLU A 142 -2.53 -1.33 3.72
N LEU A 143 -1.77 -2.32 3.23
CA LEU A 143 -1.35 -2.39 1.83
C LEU A 143 -2.49 -2.79 0.88
N GLU A 144 -3.33 -3.74 1.28
CA GLU A 144 -4.43 -4.23 0.45
C GLU A 144 -5.76 -3.54 0.75
N GLY A 145 -5.83 -2.72 1.80
CA GLY A 145 -7.07 -2.08 2.25
C GLY A 145 -8.15 -3.07 2.69
N ARG A 146 -7.76 -4.29 3.08
CA ARG A 146 -8.69 -5.34 3.52
C ARG A 146 -8.71 -5.44 5.04
N LEU A 147 -9.86 -5.82 5.58
CA LEU A 147 -9.99 -6.12 7.00
C LEU A 147 -9.72 -7.60 7.25
N CYS A 148 -8.85 -7.88 8.19
CA CYS A 148 -8.62 -9.22 8.73
C CYS A 148 -9.08 -9.29 10.20
N GLY A 149 -9.23 -10.51 10.72
CA GLY A 149 -9.86 -10.73 12.02
C GLY A 149 -9.35 -11.95 12.76
N ILE A 150 -8.12 -12.39 12.50
CA ILE A 150 -7.53 -13.49 13.27
C ILE A 150 -7.30 -13.01 14.71
N ASN A 151 -7.76 -13.80 15.68
CA ASN A 151 -7.50 -13.56 17.09
C ASN A 151 -6.07 -14.01 17.44
N CYS A 152 -5.09 -13.15 17.16
CA CYS A 152 -3.67 -13.46 17.38
C CYS A 152 -3.33 -13.75 18.85
N LEU A 153 -3.99 -13.06 19.77
CA LEU A 153 -3.83 -13.31 21.21
C LEU A 153 -4.37 -14.68 21.60
N GLY A 154 -5.59 -15.01 21.18
CA GLY A 154 -6.24 -16.27 21.55
C GLY A 154 -5.63 -17.51 20.91
N ILE A 155 -5.15 -17.40 19.67
CA ILE A 155 -4.65 -18.55 18.90
C ILE A 155 -3.14 -18.72 19.08
N TYR A 156 -2.39 -17.62 19.00
CA TYR A 156 -0.92 -17.65 18.98
C TYR A 156 -0.30 -17.03 20.24
N GLY A 157 -1.09 -16.42 21.13
CA GLY A 157 -0.61 -15.74 22.34
C GLY A 157 0.21 -14.49 22.04
N ILE A 158 0.03 -13.86 20.87
CA ILE A 158 0.72 -12.64 20.46
C ILE A 158 -0.14 -11.46 20.88
N SER A 159 0.36 -10.64 21.79
CA SER A 159 -0.34 -9.45 22.31
C SER A 159 0.02 -8.17 21.58
N GLY A 160 1.12 -8.15 20.81
CA GLY A 160 1.51 -6.99 20.05
C GLY A 160 2.85 -7.17 19.34
N CYS A 161 3.45 -6.04 18.99
CA CYS A 161 4.73 -5.98 18.31
C CYS A 161 5.64 -4.94 18.98
N LYS A 162 6.95 -5.15 18.87
CA LYS A 162 7.96 -4.16 19.26
C LYS A 162 9.13 -4.21 18.29
N VAL A 163 9.87 -3.10 18.20
CA VAL A 163 11.14 -3.07 17.48
C VAL A 163 12.25 -3.64 18.38
N VAL A 164 12.99 -4.61 17.88
CA VAL A 164 14.23 -5.13 18.49
C VAL A 164 15.31 -5.09 17.41
N ASP A 165 16.36 -4.30 17.63
CA ASP A 165 17.47 -4.14 16.67
C ASP A 165 17.02 -3.76 15.24
N GLY A 166 16.00 -2.90 15.14
CA GLY A 166 15.41 -2.48 13.86
C GLY A 166 14.49 -3.51 13.21
N ILE A 167 14.21 -4.63 13.88
CA ILE A 167 13.34 -5.70 13.39
C ILE A 167 12.06 -5.73 14.22
N CYS A 168 10.92 -5.70 13.53
CA CYS A 168 9.62 -5.91 14.15
C CYS A 168 9.49 -7.35 14.64
N THR A 169 9.37 -7.50 15.96
CA THR A 169 9.33 -8.80 16.66
C THR A 169 8.01 -8.94 17.43
N GLU A 170 7.44 -10.15 17.44
CA GLU A 170 6.24 -10.45 18.20
C GLU A 170 6.46 -10.26 19.71
N VAL A 171 5.53 -9.54 20.33
CA VAL A 171 5.40 -9.48 21.78
C VAL A 171 4.34 -10.49 22.17
N TYR A 172 4.76 -11.44 22.99
CA TYR A 172 3.85 -12.40 23.59
C TYR A 172 3.41 -11.88 24.95
N GLU A 173 2.14 -12.06 25.29
CA GLU A 173 1.67 -11.73 26.63
C GLU A 173 2.43 -12.61 27.64
N GLN A 174 3.16 -11.95 28.54
CA GLN A 174 3.90 -12.65 29.57
C GLN A 174 2.89 -13.17 30.59
N ASN A 175 2.56 -14.45 30.45
CA ASN A 175 1.52 -15.07 31.28
C ASN A 175 2.10 -15.79 32.51
N CYS A 176 3.41 -15.81 32.64
CA CYS A 176 4.11 -16.33 33.80
C CYS A 176 5.43 -15.57 34.02
N VAL A 177 5.83 -15.49 35.29
CA VAL A 177 7.14 -14.97 35.72
C VAL A 177 8.01 -16.14 36.18
N ASN A 178 7.41 -17.16 36.77
CA ASN A 178 8.09 -18.37 37.25
C ASN A 178 7.21 -19.61 37.06
N ASP A 179 7.80 -20.80 37.27
CA ASP A 179 7.12 -22.09 37.03
C ASP A 179 5.84 -22.27 37.84
N ALA A 180 5.73 -21.66 39.02
CA ALA A 180 4.55 -21.77 39.87
C ALA A 180 3.33 -20.98 39.35
N ASP A 181 3.54 -20.11 38.34
CA ASP A 181 2.47 -19.43 37.62
C ASP A 181 1.85 -20.33 36.54
N CYS A 182 2.38 -21.53 36.33
CA CYS A 182 1.95 -22.46 35.31
C CYS A 182 1.31 -23.71 35.91
N VAL A 183 0.19 -24.11 35.33
CA VAL A 183 -0.58 -25.28 35.77
C VAL A 183 -1.02 -26.11 34.56
N PRO A 184 -1.38 -27.38 34.74
CA PRO A 184 -1.86 -28.20 33.64
C PRO A 184 -3.16 -27.66 33.01
N ALA A 185 -3.26 -27.72 31.69
CA ALA A 185 -4.40 -27.18 30.93
C ALA A 185 -5.72 -27.95 31.11
N ARG A 186 -5.64 -29.19 31.61
CA ARG A 186 -6.77 -30.07 31.90
C ARG A 186 -6.50 -30.88 33.15
N CYS A 187 -7.56 -31.36 33.81
CA CYS A 187 -7.45 -32.07 35.07
C CYS A 187 -6.80 -33.45 34.96
N CYS A 188 -7.08 -34.17 33.87
CA CYS A 188 -6.60 -35.55 33.67
C CYS A 188 -5.77 -35.64 32.40
N HIS A 189 -4.68 -36.39 32.44
CA HIS A 189 -3.79 -36.64 31.31
C HIS A 189 -3.30 -35.38 30.60
N PRO A 190 -2.92 -34.26 31.25
CA PRO A 190 -2.67 -33.02 30.54
C PRO A 190 -1.49 -33.12 29.57
N THR A 191 -1.64 -32.59 28.36
CA THR A 191 -0.59 -32.54 27.33
C THR A 191 -0.04 -31.13 27.11
N SER A 192 -0.58 -30.16 27.83
CA SER A 192 -0.23 -28.74 27.74
C SER A 192 -0.40 -28.05 29.09
N CYS A 193 0.17 -26.85 29.19
CA CYS A 193 0.12 -26.00 30.37
C CYS A 193 -0.55 -24.67 30.05
N VAL A 194 -1.19 -24.09 31.06
CA VAL A 194 -1.85 -22.78 31.00
C VAL A 194 -1.39 -21.92 32.18
N PRO A 195 -1.55 -20.59 32.10
CA PRO A 195 -1.37 -19.71 33.23
C PRO A 195 -2.32 -20.09 34.36
N LYS A 196 -1.89 -19.94 35.61
CA LYS A 196 -2.67 -20.29 36.81
C LYS A 196 -4.03 -19.60 36.87
N GLN A 197 -4.14 -18.40 36.28
CA GLN A 197 -5.41 -17.65 36.17
C GLN A 197 -6.44 -18.34 35.26
N GLN A 198 -5.98 -19.23 34.37
CA GLN A 198 -6.78 -20.04 33.45
C GLN A 198 -6.86 -21.51 33.89
N ALA A 199 -6.49 -21.82 35.14
CA ALA A 199 -6.52 -23.17 35.67
C ALA A 199 -7.93 -23.80 35.54
N PRO A 200 -8.05 -25.04 35.02
CA PRO A 200 -9.32 -25.75 35.03
C PRO A 200 -9.74 -26.05 36.48
N ASN A 201 -11.05 -26.03 36.76
CA ASN A 201 -11.57 -26.44 38.06
C ASN A 201 -11.61 -27.97 38.15
N CYS A 202 -10.70 -28.55 38.94
CA CYS A 202 -10.57 -30.00 39.12
C CYS A 202 -11.23 -30.54 40.40
N SER A 203 -11.96 -29.70 41.16
CA SER A 203 -12.46 -30.06 42.49
C SER A 203 -13.45 -31.24 42.50
N ASN A 204 -14.11 -31.50 41.36
CA ASN A 204 -15.11 -32.58 41.20
C ASN A 204 -14.76 -33.54 40.05
N VAL A 205 -13.49 -33.59 39.65
CA VAL A 205 -13.04 -34.46 38.55
C VAL A 205 -12.25 -35.62 39.14
N ALA A 206 -12.74 -36.84 38.95
CA ALA A 206 -11.99 -38.05 39.25
C ALA A 206 -11.23 -38.50 37.99
N CYS A 207 -9.91 -38.47 38.04
CA CYS A 207 -9.05 -38.97 36.96
C CYS A 207 -8.83 -40.48 37.12
N THR A 208 -8.56 -41.16 36.01
CA THR A 208 -8.04 -42.53 36.07
C THR A 208 -6.62 -42.50 36.63
N MET A 209 -6.19 -43.58 37.29
CA MET A 209 -4.82 -43.73 37.78
C MET A 209 -3.85 -44.22 36.68
N GLU A 210 -4.25 -44.11 35.41
CA GLU A 210 -3.46 -44.56 34.27
C GLU A 210 -2.41 -43.51 33.91
N CYS A 211 -1.15 -43.92 33.76
CA CYS A 211 -0.11 -43.06 33.20
C CYS A 211 -0.22 -43.10 31.67
N MET A 212 -0.68 -42.02 31.05
CA MET A 212 -0.78 -41.96 29.59
C MET A 212 0.55 -41.48 28.98
N GLU A 213 1.05 -42.17 27.96
CA GLU A 213 2.26 -41.72 27.27
C GLU A 213 2.04 -40.37 26.58
N GLY A 214 3.04 -39.48 26.65
CA GLY A 214 2.97 -38.14 26.05
C GLY A 214 2.16 -37.12 26.85
N THR A 215 1.82 -37.43 28.10
CA THR A 215 1.10 -36.53 29.03
C THR A 215 1.97 -36.19 30.24
N LEU A 216 1.57 -35.20 31.02
CA LEU A 216 2.21 -34.80 32.28
C LEU A 216 1.96 -35.81 33.42
N ASP A 217 1.32 -36.94 33.16
CA ASP A 217 1.04 -37.93 34.20
C ASP A 217 2.33 -38.58 34.71
N CYS A 218 2.27 -39.03 35.96
CA CYS A 218 3.31 -39.85 36.58
C CYS A 218 4.70 -39.22 36.54
N GLY A 219 4.76 -37.88 36.46
CA GLY A 219 6.02 -37.14 36.42
C GLY A 219 6.77 -37.24 35.09
N SER A 220 6.10 -37.56 33.98
CA SER A 220 6.74 -37.57 32.66
C SER A 220 7.13 -36.17 32.19
N GLY A 221 6.50 -35.12 32.73
CA GLY A 221 6.87 -33.73 32.55
C GLY A 221 6.26 -32.85 33.63
N SER A 222 6.55 -31.56 33.56
CA SER A 222 5.98 -30.53 34.44
C SER A 222 5.64 -29.27 33.65
N CYS A 223 4.73 -28.48 34.21
CA CYS A 223 4.50 -27.12 33.72
C CYS A 223 5.61 -26.20 34.22
N ALA A 224 6.13 -25.38 33.31
CA ALA A 224 7.18 -24.42 33.59
C ALA A 224 6.94 -23.13 32.81
N CYS A 225 7.53 -22.03 33.29
CA CYS A 225 7.51 -20.76 32.59
C CYS A 225 8.70 -20.69 31.62
N VAL A 226 8.43 -20.98 30.34
CA VAL A 226 9.42 -20.99 29.28
C VAL A 226 9.21 -19.75 28.41
N ASN A 227 10.19 -18.83 28.42
CA ASN A 227 10.13 -17.58 27.65
C ASN A 227 8.86 -16.75 27.92
N GLY A 228 8.45 -16.65 29.19
CA GLY A 228 7.26 -15.90 29.60
C GLY A 228 5.93 -16.60 29.28
N ARG A 229 5.97 -17.86 28.86
CA ARG A 229 4.80 -18.69 28.53
C ARG A 229 4.77 -19.98 29.33
N CYS A 230 3.58 -20.38 29.73
CA CYS A 230 3.41 -21.70 30.33
C CYS A 230 3.53 -22.79 29.27
N GLY A 231 4.60 -23.57 29.38
CA GLY A 231 4.92 -24.68 28.50
C GLY A 231 5.15 -25.96 29.28
N VAL A 232 5.20 -27.08 28.55
CA VAL A 232 5.59 -28.38 29.11
C VAL A 232 7.10 -28.53 29.03
N VAL A 233 7.72 -28.88 30.14
CA VAL A 233 9.10 -29.37 30.19
C VAL A 233 9.04 -30.87 30.45
N TRP A 234 9.44 -31.66 29.45
CA TRP A 234 9.48 -33.11 29.55
C TRP A 234 10.70 -33.52 30.37
N ASN A 235 10.48 -34.38 31.38
CA ASN A 235 11.58 -34.98 32.10
C ASN A 235 12.31 -35.91 31.12
N ALA A 236 13.65 -35.82 31.11
CA ALA A 236 14.44 -36.77 30.34
C ALA A 236 13.99 -38.19 30.74
N PRO A 237 13.73 -39.09 29.78
CA PRO A 237 13.36 -40.46 30.10
C PRO A 237 14.41 -40.97 31.06
N ALA A 238 13.97 -41.41 32.25
CA ALA A 238 14.87 -41.85 33.30
C ALA A 238 15.82 -42.86 32.66
N THR A 239 17.10 -42.51 32.55
CA THR A 239 18.12 -43.31 31.86
C THR A 239 18.44 -44.62 32.59
N GLY A 240 17.62 -45.01 33.56
CA GLY A 240 17.60 -46.34 34.12
C GLY A 240 17.01 -47.30 33.10
N THR A 241 17.86 -47.85 32.25
CA THR A 241 17.60 -49.00 31.40
C THR A 241 16.77 -50.04 32.18
N PRO A 242 15.46 -50.21 31.89
CA PRO A 242 14.78 -51.40 32.35
C PRO A 242 15.32 -52.55 31.50
N THR A 243 16.00 -53.51 32.14
CA THR A 243 16.36 -54.78 31.51
C THR A 243 15.10 -55.36 30.85
N PRO A 244 15.10 -55.63 29.54
CA PRO A 244 13.90 -56.04 28.84
C PRO A 244 13.44 -57.40 29.36
N VAL A 245 12.31 -57.42 30.07
CA VAL A 245 11.54 -58.65 30.28
C VAL A 245 10.83 -58.92 28.96
N ALA A 246 11.34 -59.91 28.24
CA ALA A 246 10.77 -60.40 26.99
C ALA A 246 9.28 -60.72 27.20
N THR A 247 8.42 -59.97 26.51
CA THR A 247 6.97 -60.23 26.42
C THR A 247 6.58 -60.31 24.95
N PRO A 248 5.65 -61.21 24.57
CA PRO A 248 5.51 -61.71 23.21
C PRO A 248 4.90 -60.70 22.24
N THR A 249 5.43 -60.73 21.02
CA THR A 249 5.03 -59.98 19.83
C THR A 249 3.53 -60.12 19.51
N PRO A 250 2.77 -59.02 19.43
CA PRO A 250 1.55 -58.97 18.63
C PRO A 250 1.84 -58.39 17.25
N ASN A 251 1.41 -59.18 16.26
CA ASN A 251 1.41 -58.89 14.84
C ASN A 251 0.56 -57.63 14.54
N ARG A 252 1.14 -56.59 13.94
CA ARG A 252 0.40 -55.41 13.44
C ARG A 252 0.69 -55.19 11.97
N THR A 253 -0.26 -55.63 11.16
CA THR A 253 -0.35 -55.42 9.71
C THR A 253 -0.51 -53.93 9.38
N GLN A 254 0.16 -53.53 8.31
CA GLN A 254 0.29 -52.18 7.75
C GLN A 254 -1.05 -51.52 7.39
N GLY A 255 -1.17 -50.22 7.68
CA GLY A 255 -2.28 -49.36 7.27
C GLY A 255 -1.81 -48.16 6.46
N GLY A 256 -2.21 -48.17 5.18
CA GLY A 256 -2.28 -47.13 4.14
C GLY A 256 -1.76 -45.71 4.38
N ALA A 257 -0.84 -45.30 3.50
CA ALA A 257 -0.54 -43.91 3.20
C ALA A 257 -1.70 -43.27 2.41
N GLY A 258 -2.41 -42.33 3.03
CA GLY A 258 -3.38 -41.47 2.35
C GLY A 258 -2.71 -40.24 1.75
N THR A 259 -2.63 -40.19 0.42
CA THR A 259 -2.29 -38.99 -0.36
C THR A 259 -3.42 -37.98 -0.31
N PHE A 260 -3.16 -36.82 0.31
CA PHE A 260 -4.05 -35.67 0.24
C PHE A 260 -3.69 -34.82 -0.99
N THR A 261 -4.62 -34.73 -1.94
CA THR A 261 -4.53 -33.82 -3.08
C THR A 261 -5.10 -32.46 -2.65
N PRO A 262 -4.32 -31.36 -2.69
CA PRO A 262 -4.83 -30.04 -2.33
C PRO A 262 -5.86 -29.55 -3.37
N THR A 263 -7.00 -29.07 -2.89
CA THR A 263 -8.04 -28.43 -3.70
C THR A 263 -7.55 -27.05 -4.15
N PRO A 264 -7.75 -26.65 -5.42
CA PRO A 264 -7.35 -25.32 -5.89
C PRO A 264 -8.15 -24.22 -5.19
N VAL A 265 -7.43 -23.26 -4.62
CA VAL A 265 -7.98 -22.05 -4.01
C VAL A 265 -8.50 -21.13 -5.13
N PRO A 266 -9.74 -20.64 -5.06
CA PRO A 266 -10.28 -19.73 -6.07
C PRO A 266 -9.49 -18.42 -6.11
N THR A 267 -9.08 -18.02 -7.31
CA THR A 267 -8.42 -16.73 -7.57
C THR A 267 -9.39 -15.59 -7.23
N PRO A 268 -9.02 -14.63 -6.37
CA PRO A 268 -9.88 -13.50 -6.05
C PRO A 268 -10.06 -12.60 -7.28
N THR A 269 -11.32 -12.34 -7.63
CA THR A 269 -11.70 -11.36 -8.64
C THR A 269 -11.49 -9.96 -8.08
N ILE A 270 -10.42 -9.29 -8.51
CA ILE A 270 -10.17 -7.87 -8.17
C ILE A 270 -11.27 -7.03 -8.83
N THR A 271 -12.19 -6.53 -8.01
CA THR A 271 -13.23 -5.61 -8.44
C THR A 271 -12.64 -4.20 -8.39
N ARG A 272 -12.42 -3.60 -9.57
CA ARG A 272 -11.91 -2.23 -9.69
C ARG A 272 -12.88 -1.26 -9.00
N PRO A 273 -12.45 -0.40 -8.06
CA PRO A 273 -13.33 0.59 -7.47
C PRO A 273 -13.90 1.49 -8.56
N ALA A 274 -15.20 1.76 -8.47
CA ALA A 274 -15.88 2.70 -9.34
C ALA A 274 -15.19 4.05 -9.24
N GLY A 275 -14.65 4.53 -10.38
CA GLY A 275 -13.98 5.82 -10.45
C GLY A 275 -14.92 6.90 -9.93
N SER A 276 -14.42 7.73 -9.00
CA SER A 276 -15.14 8.94 -8.61
C SER A 276 -15.20 9.86 -9.83
N ASP A 277 -16.42 10.15 -10.28
CA ASP A 277 -16.69 11.04 -11.41
C ASP A 277 -16.32 12.49 -11.06
N ASN A 278 -15.01 12.80 -11.11
CA ASN A 278 -14.47 14.13 -10.88
C ASN A 278 -14.77 15.09 -12.06
N THR A 279 -15.32 14.56 -13.15
CA THR A 279 -15.61 15.26 -14.40
C THR A 279 -16.64 16.36 -14.24
N ILE A 280 -17.62 16.19 -13.33
CA ILE A 280 -18.68 17.18 -13.08
C ILE A 280 -18.13 18.39 -12.31
N THR A 281 -17.21 18.16 -11.36
CA THR A 281 -16.62 19.23 -10.55
C THR A 281 -15.75 20.17 -11.39
N TYR A 282 -14.95 19.63 -12.33
CA TYR A 282 -14.12 20.46 -13.22
C TYR A 282 -14.94 21.34 -14.16
N ALA A 283 -16.04 20.83 -14.72
CA ALA A 283 -16.90 21.60 -15.61
C ALA A 283 -17.53 22.82 -14.91
N ILE A 284 -17.95 22.65 -13.64
CA ILE A 284 -18.52 23.73 -12.82
C ILE A 284 -17.48 24.80 -12.50
N ILE A 285 -16.25 24.41 -12.16
CA ILE A 285 -15.15 25.34 -11.86
C ILE A 285 -14.80 26.19 -13.09
N VAL A 286 -14.69 25.56 -14.28
CA VAL A 286 -14.37 26.29 -15.52
C VAL A 286 -15.47 27.31 -15.86
N LEU A 287 -16.75 26.96 -15.72
CA LEU A 287 -17.85 27.88 -15.97
C LEU A 287 -17.86 29.06 -14.99
N LEU A 288 -17.53 28.84 -13.71
CA LEU A 288 -17.43 29.89 -12.71
C LEU A 288 -16.28 30.88 -13.02
N VAL A 289 -15.12 30.38 -13.44
CA VAL A 289 -13.97 31.24 -13.81
C VAL A 289 -14.30 32.11 -15.02
N ILE A 290 -14.96 31.53 -16.04
CA ILE A 290 -15.39 32.29 -17.22
C ILE A 290 -16.40 33.37 -16.83
N ALA A 291 -17.40 33.03 -16.01
CA ALA A 291 -18.43 33.98 -15.58
C ALA A 291 -17.83 35.15 -14.78
N LEU A 292 -16.89 34.88 -13.87
CA LEU A 292 -16.18 35.91 -13.10
C LEU A 292 -15.29 36.79 -13.99
N GLY A 293 -14.58 36.20 -14.96
CA GLY A 293 -13.79 36.96 -15.94
C GLY A 293 -14.64 37.90 -16.78
N VAL A 294 -15.80 37.45 -17.26
CA VAL A 294 -16.76 38.26 -18.01
C VAL A 294 -17.32 39.39 -17.14
N ALA A 295 -17.70 39.11 -15.89
CA ALA A 295 -18.20 40.13 -14.97
C ALA A 295 -17.15 41.22 -14.67
N ALA A 296 -15.89 40.83 -14.44
CA ALA A 296 -14.79 41.76 -14.23
C ALA A 296 -14.54 42.64 -15.47
N TYR A 297 -14.60 42.06 -16.67
CA TYR A 297 -14.48 42.81 -17.92
C TYR A 297 -15.57 43.89 -18.07
N PHE A 298 -16.83 43.54 -17.81
CA PHE A 298 -17.93 44.52 -17.84
C PHE A 298 -17.82 45.59 -16.75
N TYR A 299 -17.29 45.24 -15.58
CA TYR A 299 -17.03 46.20 -14.51
C TYR A 299 -16.00 47.26 -14.92
N VAL A 300 -14.92 46.85 -15.60
CA VAL A 300 -13.89 47.76 -16.12
C VAL A 300 -14.48 48.70 -17.18
N ILE A 301 -15.24 48.17 -18.15
CA ILE A 301 -15.86 49.00 -19.20
C ILE A 301 -16.82 50.04 -18.64
N LYS A 302 -17.57 49.74 -17.58
CA LYS A 302 -18.51 50.69 -16.97
C LYS A 302 -17.84 51.87 -16.26
N LYS A 303 -16.55 51.76 -15.89
CA LYS A 303 -15.84 52.83 -15.17
C LYS A 303 -15.17 53.86 -16.08
N GLU A 304 -15.03 53.59 -17.37
CA GLU A 304 -14.56 54.61 -18.30
C GLU A 304 -15.69 55.61 -18.59
N LYS A 305 -15.69 56.73 -17.85
CA LYS A 305 -16.50 57.90 -18.22
C LYS A 305 -16.11 58.31 -19.65
N PRO A 306 -17.09 58.63 -20.52
CA PRO A 306 -16.76 59.15 -21.84
C PRO A 306 -15.88 60.39 -21.69
N PRO A 307 -14.85 60.56 -22.53
CA PRO A 307 -13.98 61.72 -22.46
C PRO A 307 -14.83 62.97 -22.62
N GLU A 308 -14.75 63.85 -21.64
CA GLU A 308 -15.44 65.13 -21.60
C GLU A 308 -15.01 65.92 -22.84
N SER A 309 -16.02 66.32 -23.61
CA SER A 309 -15.90 66.87 -24.96
C SER A 309 -14.87 67.98 -25.04
N TYR A 310 -14.02 67.88 -26.06
CA TYR A 310 -13.09 68.90 -26.53
C TYR A 310 -13.78 70.28 -26.62
N ARG A 311 -13.49 71.15 -25.65
CA ARG A 311 -13.94 72.54 -25.62
C ARG A 311 -13.12 73.30 -26.66
N SER A 312 -13.76 73.71 -27.76
CA SER A 312 -13.14 74.54 -28.79
C SER A 312 -12.74 75.90 -28.19
N GLU A 313 -11.44 76.16 -28.12
CA GLU A 313 -10.89 77.47 -27.79
C GLU A 313 -11.08 78.44 -28.96
N ASN A 314 -11.56 79.64 -28.63
CA ASN A 314 -11.81 80.75 -29.53
C ASN A 314 -10.48 81.29 -30.09
N ILE A 315 -10.42 81.46 -31.42
CA ILE A 315 -9.36 82.19 -32.13
C ILE A 315 -9.80 83.67 -32.20
N PRO A 316 -9.00 84.64 -31.71
CA PRO A 316 -9.26 86.04 -31.92
C PRO A 316 -8.59 86.55 -33.21
N GLU A 317 -9.29 87.40 -33.95
CA GLU A 317 -8.72 88.37 -34.91
C GLU A 317 -8.93 89.80 -34.37
#